data_AF-A0A0A6CXZ1-F1
#
_entry.id   AF-A0A0A6CXZ1-F1
#
_cell.length_a   1.000
_cell.length_b   1.000
_cell.length_c   1.000
_cell.angle_alpha   90.00
_cell.angle_beta   90.00
_cell.angle_gamma   90.00
#
_symmetry.space_group_name_H-M   'P 1'
#
loop_
_entity.id
_entity.type
_entity.pdbx_description
1 polymer ?
#
loop_
_entity_poly.entity_id
_entity_poly.type
_entity_poly.pdbx_seq_one_letter_code
_entity_poly.pdbx_strand_id
1 'polypeptide(L)'
;MADRAYDAVLPWGHWLRVKPGVFDTILIDEDGREWYSARDALFHGRLRFKAVSAPARDVELERMLAFLLAASGLTGGGRTQSVWIDMFPDSGFRFFYMHWLAAEGLMSGDARAPIGEAKITAEGCSIAKMLLATRPPELAMFHPGASRSFMPRARSRRSTVPPSRGAIRTSRT
;
A
#
# COMPACT_ATOMS: atom_id res chain seq x y z
N MET A 1 9.89 -15.89 -19.04
CA MET A 1 8.58 -15.24 -18.81
C MET A 1 8.29 -14.44 -20.06
N ALA A 2 7.17 -14.70 -20.73
CA ALA A 2 6.80 -13.94 -21.92
C ALA A 2 6.62 -12.47 -21.53
N ASP A 3 7.27 -11.61 -22.31
CA ASP A 3 7.14 -10.16 -22.26
C ASP A 3 5.70 -9.79 -22.68
N ARG A 4 4.76 -9.86 -21.73
CA ARG A 4 3.37 -9.44 -21.98
C ARG A 4 3.40 -7.92 -22.09
N ALA A 5 3.25 -7.42 -23.32
CA ALA A 5 2.91 -6.03 -23.55
C ALA A 5 1.58 -5.75 -22.83
N TYR A 6 1.64 -5.11 -21.67
CA TYR A 6 0.46 -4.74 -20.91
C TYR A 6 -0.40 -3.78 -21.73
N ASP A 7 -1.57 -4.25 -22.17
CA ASP A 7 -2.56 -3.41 -22.81
C ASP A 7 -3.17 -2.46 -21.77
N ALA A 8 -2.93 -1.15 -21.97
CA ALA A 8 -3.44 -0.09 -21.10
C ALA A 8 -4.97 -0.06 -20.99
N VAL A 9 -5.66 -0.68 -21.96
CA VAL A 9 -7.13 -0.71 -22.04
C VAL A 9 -7.72 -1.79 -21.14
N LEU A 10 -6.97 -2.84 -20.82
CA LEU A 10 -7.48 -3.97 -20.05
C LEU A 10 -7.19 -3.83 -18.55
N PRO A 11 -8.17 -4.16 -17.67
CA PRO A 11 -7.92 -4.17 -16.24
C PRO A 11 -6.87 -5.22 -15.89
N TRP A 12 -6.06 -4.91 -14.88
CA TRP A 12 -5.08 -5.86 -14.38
C TRP A 12 -5.81 -7.08 -13.82
N GLY A 13 -5.41 -8.27 -14.26
CA GLY A 13 -6.06 -9.52 -13.89
C GLY A 13 -7.19 -9.97 -14.82
N HIS A 14 -7.40 -9.34 -15.98
CA HIS A 14 -8.40 -9.79 -16.97
C HIS A 14 -8.19 -11.24 -17.45
N TRP A 15 -6.98 -11.76 -17.32
CA TRP A 15 -6.62 -13.15 -17.64
C TRP A 15 -6.95 -14.14 -16.51
N LEU A 16 -7.32 -13.66 -15.32
CA LEU A 16 -7.70 -14.50 -14.19
C LEU A 16 -9.12 -15.01 -14.40
N ARG A 17 -9.30 -16.32 -14.24
CA ARG A 17 -10.59 -16.99 -14.34
C ARG A 17 -11.02 -17.51 -12.99
N VAL A 18 -12.32 -17.50 -12.74
CA VAL A 18 -12.88 -18.12 -11.55
C VAL A 18 -12.89 -19.64 -11.73
N LYS A 19 -12.33 -20.35 -10.77
CA LYS A 19 -12.45 -21.80 -10.64
C LYS A 19 -13.20 -22.11 -9.33
N PRO A 20 -14.33 -22.82 -9.38
CA PRO A 20 -15.05 -23.20 -8.17
C PRO A 20 -14.20 -24.16 -7.34
N GLY A 21 -13.97 -23.80 -6.07
CA GLY A 21 -13.42 -24.68 -5.05
C GLY A 21 -14.52 -25.39 -4.28
N VAL A 22 -14.15 -26.33 -3.41
CA VAL A 22 -15.10 -27.11 -2.59
C VAL A 22 -15.75 -26.23 -1.52
N PHE A 23 -15.03 -25.25 -0.99
CA PHE A 23 -15.48 -24.34 0.08
C PHE A 23 -15.21 -22.86 -0.21
N ASP A 24 -14.50 -22.56 -1.29
CA ASP A 24 -14.06 -21.22 -1.65
C ASP A 24 -14.06 -21.01 -3.18
N THR A 25 -13.80 -19.77 -3.59
CA THR A 25 -13.60 -19.40 -4.98
C THR A 25 -12.14 -19.08 -5.17
N ILE A 26 -11.45 -19.83 -6.03
CA ILE A 26 -10.05 -19.59 -6.38
C ILE A 26 -9.96 -18.94 -7.76
N LEU A 27 -8.92 -18.13 -7.97
CA LEU A 27 -8.59 -17.60 -9.28
C LEU A 27 -7.51 -18.46 -9.91
N ILE A 28 -7.65 -18.77 -11.20
CA ILE A 28 -6.63 -19.48 -11.98
C ILE A 28 -6.15 -18.59 -13.12
N ASP A 29 -4.83 -18.53 -13.33
CA ASP A 29 -4.25 -17.86 -14.50
C ASP A 29 -4.09 -18.81 -15.70
N GLU A 30 -3.67 -18.26 -16.83
CA GLU A 30 -3.49 -19.01 -18.08
C GLU A 30 -2.37 -20.06 -18.00
N ASP A 31 -1.42 -19.88 -17.08
CA ASP A 31 -0.33 -20.83 -16.83
C ASP A 31 -0.77 -21.95 -15.86
N GLY A 32 -2.04 -21.94 -15.43
CA GLY A 32 -2.62 -22.90 -14.50
C GLY A 32 -2.29 -22.66 -13.04
N ARG A 33 -1.72 -21.50 -12.69
CA ARG A 33 -1.42 -21.16 -11.28
C ARG A 33 -2.68 -20.67 -10.59
N GLU A 34 -2.83 -21.10 -9.35
CA GLU A 34 -3.97 -20.76 -8.52
C GLU A 34 -3.61 -19.63 -7.54
N TRP A 35 -4.57 -18.72 -7.33
CA TRP A 35 -4.43 -17.51 -6.55
C TRP A 35 -5.67 -17.32 -5.68
N TYR A 36 -5.47 -16.91 -4.43
CA TYR A 36 -6.58 -16.63 -3.52
C TYR A 36 -7.34 -15.34 -3.88
N SER A 37 -6.67 -14.41 -4.58
CA SER A 37 -7.25 -13.15 -5.03
C SER A 37 -6.38 -12.47 -6.09
N ALA A 38 -6.88 -11.42 -6.74
CA ALA A 38 -6.06 -10.60 -7.63
C ALA A 38 -4.87 -9.94 -6.91
N ARG A 39 -5.04 -9.56 -5.63
CA ARG A 39 -3.98 -9.04 -4.77
C ARG A 39 -2.88 -10.08 -4.53
N ASP A 40 -3.29 -11.33 -4.37
CA ASP A 40 -2.40 -12.47 -4.20
C ASP A 40 -1.57 -12.75 -5.45
N ALA A 41 -2.24 -12.78 -6.61
CA ALA A 41 -1.60 -12.90 -7.92
C ALA A 41 -0.60 -11.77 -8.19
N LEU A 42 -0.92 -10.54 -7.78
CA LEU A 42 -0.02 -9.40 -7.89
C LEU A 42 1.21 -9.61 -7.02
N PHE A 43 1.02 -9.90 -5.74
CA PHE A 43 2.11 -9.93 -4.77
C PHE A 43 3.06 -11.11 -4.98
N HIS A 44 2.54 -12.32 -5.15
CA HIS A 44 3.34 -13.53 -5.28
C HIS A 44 3.70 -13.84 -6.74
N GLY A 45 2.78 -13.58 -7.68
CA GLY A 45 3.01 -13.86 -9.09
C GLY A 45 3.82 -12.76 -9.78
N ARG A 46 3.26 -11.55 -9.85
CA ARG A 46 3.85 -10.45 -10.63
C ARG A 46 5.06 -9.81 -9.94
N LEU A 47 4.97 -9.55 -8.63
CA LEU A 47 6.04 -8.92 -7.84
C LEU A 47 7.02 -9.94 -7.25
N ARG A 48 6.72 -11.24 -7.35
CA ARG A 48 7.59 -12.34 -6.92
C ARG A 48 7.98 -12.29 -5.43
N PHE A 49 7.15 -11.67 -4.59
CA PHE A 49 7.40 -11.68 -3.16
C PHE A 49 7.13 -13.07 -2.57
N LYS A 50 7.91 -13.42 -1.53
CA LYS A 50 7.70 -14.66 -0.78
C LYS A 50 6.33 -14.69 -0.12
N ALA A 51 5.83 -15.89 0.13
CA ALA A 51 4.61 -16.12 0.89
C ALA A 51 4.69 -15.44 2.27
N VAL A 52 3.71 -14.59 2.56
CA VAL A 52 3.52 -13.91 3.84
C VAL A 52 2.04 -14.00 4.21
N SER A 53 1.70 -13.64 5.45
CA SER A 53 0.29 -13.57 5.84
C SER A 53 -0.46 -12.50 5.02
N ALA A 54 -1.75 -12.74 4.75
CA ALA A 54 -2.59 -11.78 4.01
C ALA A 54 -2.56 -10.36 4.60
N PRO A 55 -2.60 -10.16 5.94
CA PRO A 55 -2.47 -8.81 6.51
C PRO A 55 -1.14 -8.13 6.20
N ALA A 56 -0.02 -8.86 6.22
CA ALA A 56 1.29 -8.30 5.89
C ALA A 56 1.38 -7.93 4.40
N ARG A 57 0.89 -8.82 3.52
CA ARG A 57 0.74 -8.55 2.09
C ARG A 57 -0.06 -7.28 1.84
N ASP A 58 -1.22 -7.17 2.49
CA ASP A 58 -2.15 -6.08 2.22
C ASP A 58 -1.63 -4.73 2.71
N VAL A 59 -0.88 -4.68 3.81
CA VAL A 59 -0.17 -3.46 4.25
C VAL A 59 0.81 -2.96 3.18
N GLU A 60 1.58 -3.86 2.57
CA GLU A 60 2.53 -3.51 1.52
C GLU A 60 1.83 -3.07 0.22
N LEU A 61 0.74 -3.74 -0.14
CA LEU A 61 -0.07 -3.36 -1.31
C LEU A 61 -0.80 -2.03 -1.10
N GLU A 62 -1.21 -1.70 0.13
CA GLU A 62 -1.73 -0.36 0.47
C GLU A 62 -0.65 0.73 0.32
N ARG A 63 0.60 0.40 0.69
CA ARG A 63 1.74 1.30 0.48
C ARG A 63 2.01 1.53 -1.00
N MET A 64 1.99 0.47 -1.80
CA MET A 64 2.12 0.55 -3.25
C MET A 64 0.99 1.38 -3.88
N LEU A 65 -0.27 1.13 -3.48
CA LEU A 65 -1.42 1.87 -3.99
C LEU A 65 -1.28 3.38 -3.74
N ALA A 66 -0.89 3.78 -2.53
CA ALA A 66 -0.66 5.18 -2.22
C ALA A 66 0.44 5.80 -3.09
N PHE A 67 1.50 5.03 -3.37
CA PHE A 67 2.60 5.47 -4.23
C PHE A 67 2.15 5.68 -5.69
N LEU A 68 1.41 4.72 -6.24
CA LEU A 68 0.93 4.80 -7.60
C LEU A 68 -0.12 5.92 -7.78
N LEU A 69 -0.96 6.17 -6.77
CA LEU A 69 -2.00 7.19 -6.85
C LEU A 69 -1.50 8.63 -6.86
N ALA A 70 -0.32 8.92 -6.29
CA ALA A 70 0.25 10.26 -6.47
C ALA A 70 1.12 10.37 -7.70
N ALA A 71 1.88 9.33 -8.04
CA ALA A 71 2.63 9.31 -9.29
C ALA A 71 1.71 9.45 -10.52
N SER A 72 0.47 8.98 -10.42
CA SER A 72 -0.54 9.10 -11.47
C SER A 72 -1.26 10.46 -11.53
N GLY A 73 -1.15 11.29 -10.49
CA GLY A 73 -1.95 12.53 -10.39
C GLY A 73 -3.47 12.31 -10.31
N LEU A 74 -3.94 11.06 -10.16
CA LEU A 74 -5.37 10.69 -10.06
C LEU A 74 -6.04 11.27 -8.81
N THR A 75 -5.24 11.72 -7.85
CA THR A 75 -5.68 12.37 -6.63
C THR A 75 -5.34 13.86 -6.71
N GLY A 76 -6.35 14.73 -6.80
CA GLY A 76 -6.16 16.18 -6.97
C GLY A 76 -5.12 16.75 -5.99
N GLY A 77 -4.16 17.52 -6.52
CA GLY A 77 -2.79 17.69 -5.99
C GLY A 77 -2.57 18.28 -4.59
N GLY A 78 -3.60 18.53 -3.78
CA GLY A 78 -3.45 19.10 -2.44
C GLY A 78 -3.33 18.09 -1.29
N ARG A 79 -4.12 17.00 -1.30
CA ARG A 79 -4.17 16.04 -0.17
C ARG A 79 -3.14 14.93 -0.27
N THR A 80 -2.63 14.69 -1.48
CA THR A 80 -1.74 13.57 -1.74
C THR A 80 -0.34 13.85 -1.17
N GLN A 81 0.16 15.08 -1.30
CA GLN A 81 1.51 15.42 -0.84
C GLN A 81 1.70 15.25 0.69
N SER A 82 0.68 15.52 1.50
CA SER A 82 0.76 15.33 2.96
C SER A 82 0.76 13.85 3.35
N VAL A 83 -0.07 13.02 2.70
CA VAL A 83 -0.11 11.56 2.93
C VAL A 83 1.24 10.92 2.57
N TRP A 84 1.95 11.48 1.59
CA TRP A 84 3.27 11.01 1.18
C TRP A 84 4.37 11.22 2.20
N ILE A 85 4.38 12.41 2.82
CA ILE A 85 5.33 12.72 3.88
C ILE A 85 5.05 11.83 5.10
N ASP A 86 3.79 11.58 5.42
CA ASP A 86 3.40 10.74 6.56
C ASP A 86 3.75 9.26 6.35
N MET A 87 3.61 8.73 5.13
CA MET A 87 3.92 7.33 4.83
C MET A 87 5.41 7.04 4.66
N PHE A 88 6.17 8.02 4.17
CA PHE A 88 7.60 7.90 3.91
C PHE A 88 8.35 9.04 4.60
N PRO A 89 8.40 9.04 5.95
CA PRO A 89 9.11 10.07 6.69
C PRO A 89 10.62 10.01 6.43
N ASP A 90 11.15 8.83 6.08
CA ASP A 90 12.52 8.67 5.63
C ASP A 90 12.63 8.88 4.12
N SER A 91 13.33 9.96 3.76
CA SER A 91 13.57 10.31 2.36
C SER A 91 14.35 9.22 1.60
N GLY A 92 15.26 8.50 2.27
CA GLY A 92 16.07 7.43 1.67
C GLY A 92 15.21 6.25 1.21
N PHE A 93 14.35 5.75 2.09
CA PHE A 93 13.41 4.68 1.77
C PHE A 93 12.44 5.08 0.66
N ARG A 94 12.02 6.35 0.62
CA ARG A 94 11.20 6.88 -0.48
C ARG A 94 11.90 6.77 -1.83
N PHE A 95 13.17 7.18 -1.92
CA PHE A 95 13.96 7.08 -3.15
C PHE A 95 14.12 5.62 -3.58
N PHE A 96 14.48 4.75 -2.62
CA PHE A 96 14.61 3.32 -2.88
C PHE A 96 13.32 2.74 -3.46
N TYR A 97 12.17 3.05 -2.85
CA TYR A 97 10.88 2.53 -3.28
C TYR A 97 10.51 3.00 -4.70
N MET A 98 10.80 4.25 -5.02
CA MET A 98 10.61 4.80 -6.36
C MET A 98 11.46 4.05 -7.40
N HIS A 99 12.76 3.88 -7.11
CA HIS A 99 13.67 3.16 -8.01
C HIS A 99 13.27 1.69 -8.17
N TRP A 100 12.79 1.06 -7.10
CA TRP A 100 12.27 -0.30 -7.16
C TRP A 100 11.03 -0.39 -8.06
N LEU A 101 10.06 0.52 -7.91
CA LEU A 101 8.88 0.54 -8.79
C LEU A 101 9.22 0.82 -10.26
N ALA A 102 10.25 1.65 -10.52
CA ALA A 102 10.77 1.87 -11.86
C ALA A 102 11.45 0.61 -12.42
N ALA A 103 12.23 -0.10 -11.60
CA ALA A 103 12.85 -1.37 -11.98
C ALA A 103 11.80 -2.47 -12.25
N GLU A 104 10.67 -2.44 -11.55
CA GLU A 104 9.50 -3.30 -11.80
C GLU A 104 8.68 -2.88 -13.02
N GLY A 105 9.03 -1.78 -13.72
CA GLY A 105 8.30 -1.29 -14.90
C GLY A 105 6.94 -0.67 -14.57
N LEU A 106 6.67 -0.33 -13.31
CA LEU A 106 5.41 0.30 -12.88
C LEU A 106 5.46 1.82 -12.99
N MET A 107 6.66 2.37 -13.15
CA MET A 107 6.90 3.79 -13.36
C MET A 107 7.96 4.02 -14.44
N SER A 108 7.71 5.00 -15.29
CA SER A 108 8.61 5.54 -16.29
C SER A 108 9.43 6.67 -15.69
N GLY A 109 10.75 6.54 -15.77
CA GLY A 109 11.68 7.60 -15.45
C GLY A 109 13.08 7.13 -15.80
N ASP A 110 13.87 8.03 -16.39
CA ASP A 110 15.32 7.84 -16.36
C ASP A 110 15.73 7.79 -14.89
N ALA A 111 16.64 6.90 -14.50
CA ALA A 111 17.12 6.80 -13.10
C ALA A 111 17.71 8.13 -12.57
N ARG A 112 17.87 9.12 -13.46
CA ARG A 112 18.33 10.49 -13.21
C ARG A 112 17.22 11.55 -13.16
N ALA A 113 15.97 11.23 -13.47
CA ALA A 113 14.88 12.20 -13.46
C ALA A 113 14.48 12.57 -12.00
N PRO A 114 14.15 13.84 -11.71
CA PRO A 114 13.67 14.27 -10.40
C PRO A 114 12.42 13.50 -9.94
N ILE A 115 12.28 13.30 -8.61
CA ILE A 115 11.22 12.52 -7.94
C ILE A 115 9.77 12.95 -8.30
N GLY A 116 9.58 14.11 -8.91
CA GLY A 116 8.26 14.61 -9.35
C GLY A 116 7.94 14.38 -10.82
N GLU A 117 8.90 13.91 -11.63
CA GLU A 117 8.75 13.72 -13.07
C GLU A 117 8.50 12.26 -13.45
N ALA A 118 8.62 11.33 -12.49
CA ALA A 118 8.38 9.92 -12.70
C ALA A 118 6.91 9.70 -13.06
N LYS A 119 6.65 9.26 -14.29
CA LYS A 119 5.30 9.01 -14.81
C LYS A 119 4.90 7.59 -14.51
N ILE A 120 3.68 7.35 -14.05
CA ILE A 120 3.18 5.99 -13.93
C ILE A 120 3.09 5.31 -15.31
N THR A 121 3.41 4.01 -15.39
CA THR A 121 3.18 3.25 -16.64
C THR A 121 1.70 2.86 -16.80
N ALA A 122 1.34 2.36 -17.97
CA ALA A 122 0.02 1.76 -18.20
C ALA A 122 -0.27 0.61 -17.23
N GLU A 123 0.71 -0.28 -17.02
CA GLU A 123 0.59 -1.36 -16.05
C GLU A 123 0.44 -0.83 -14.62
N GLY A 124 1.29 0.12 -14.20
CA GLY A 124 1.20 0.73 -12.88
C GLY A 124 -0.17 1.36 -12.63
N CYS A 125 -0.74 2.04 -13.63
CA CYS A 125 -2.08 2.62 -13.54
C CYS A 125 -3.17 1.54 -13.43
N SER A 126 -3.07 0.47 -14.21
CA SER A 126 -4.00 -0.65 -14.16
C SER A 126 -3.95 -1.39 -12.81
N ILE A 127 -2.75 -1.57 -12.25
CA ILE A 127 -2.54 -2.10 -10.90
C ILE A 127 -3.15 -1.19 -9.84
N ALA A 128 -2.93 0.13 -9.93
CA ALA A 128 -3.52 1.07 -8.98
C ALA A 128 -5.05 0.99 -8.97
N LYS A 129 -5.68 0.91 -10.14
CA LYS A 129 -7.14 0.72 -10.28
C LYS A 129 -7.60 -0.60 -9.67
N MET A 130 -6.90 -1.71 -9.96
CA MET A 130 -7.22 -3.01 -9.38
C MET A 130 -7.09 -3.01 -7.86
N LEU A 131 -6.01 -2.44 -7.32
CA LEU A 131 -5.78 -2.32 -5.88
C LEU A 131 -6.84 -1.46 -5.20
N LEU A 132 -7.30 -0.39 -5.88
CA LEU A 132 -8.38 0.46 -5.39
C LEU A 132 -9.73 -0.28 -5.41
N ALA A 133 -10.01 -1.08 -6.43
CA ALA A 133 -11.25 -1.86 -6.55
C ALA A 133 -11.31 -3.06 -5.60
N THR A 134 -10.16 -3.63 -5.24
CA THR A 134 -10.04 -4.80 -4.35
C THR A 134 -9.70 -4.42 -2.91
N ARG A 135 -9.85 -3.15 -2.56
CA ARG A 135 -9.50 -2.65 -1.24
C ARG A 135 -10.46 -3.21 -0.19
N PRO A 136 -9.96 -3.64 0.99
CA PRO A 136 -10.83 -4.11 2.06
C PRO A 136 -11.88 -3.05 2.45
N PRO A 137 -13.16 -3.40 2.66
CA PRO A 137 -14.22 -2.45 2.96
C PRO A 137 -13.93 -1.53 4.15
N GLU A 138 -13.25 -2.06 5.17
CA GLU A 138 -12.84 -1.33 6.36
C GLU A 138 -11.83 -0.20 6.06
N LEU A 139 -11.11 -0.29 4.94
CA LEU A 139 -10.16 0.72 4.49
C LEU A 139 -10.75 1.72 3.50
N ALA A 140 -11.92 1.44 2.93
CA ALA A 140 -12.53 2.24 1.86
C ALA A 140 -12.77 3.71 2.25
N MET A 141 -13.02 3.99 3.54
CA MET A 141 -13.22 5.35 4.06
C MET A 141 -11.93 6.16 4.26
N PHE A 142 -10.78 5.49 4.27
CA PHE A 142 -9.48 6.13 4.48
C PHE A 142 -8.78 6.36 3.14
N HIS A 143 -8.00 7.44 3.03
CA HIS A 143 -7.10 7.58 1.90
C HIS A 143 -6.15 6.36 1.84
N PRO A 144 -5.83 5.84 0.64
CA PRO A 144 -4.79 4.84 0.47
C PRO A 144 -3.51 5.20 1.24
N GLY A 145 -3.02 4.25 2.05
CA GLY A 145 -1.86 4.47 2.89
C GLY A 145 -2.06 5.26 4.19
N ALA A 146 -3.24 5.86 4.42
CA ALA A 146 -3.62 6.48 5.69
C ALA A 146 -4.21 5.46 6.71
N SER A 147 -3.91 4.17 6.55
CA SER A 147 -4.45 3.11 7.40
C SER A 147 -4.04 3.31 8.87
N ARG A 148 -4.92 2.93 9.81
CA ARG A 148 -4.74 3.02 11.28
C ARG A 148 -3.37 2.53 11.78
N SER A 149 -2.72 1.62 11.06
CA SER A 149 -1.39 1.07 11.39
C SER A 149 -0.23 2.06 11.17
N PHE A 150 -0.42 3.09 10.34
CA PHE A 150 0.57 4.13 10.04
C PHE A 150 0.35 5.43 10.83
N MET A 151 -0.78 5.55 11.53
CA MET A 151 -0.96 6.67 12.46
C MET A 151 -0.07 6.45 13.69
N PRO A 152 0.74 7.44 14.10
CA PRO A 152 1.32 7.44 15.43
C PRO A 152 0.16 7.27 16.41
N ARG A 153 0.24 6.29 17.33
CA ARG A 153 -0.70 6.23 18.45
C ARG A 153 -0.76 7.63 19.04
N ALA A 154 -1.93 8.27 18.96
CA ALA A 154 -2.16 9.53 19.65
C ALA A 154 -1.62 9.34 21.07
N ARG A 155 -0.62 10.15 21.41
CA ARG A 155 0.08 10.07 22.71
C ARG A 155 -1.03 10.02 23.75
N SER A 156 -1.16 8.88 24.43
CA SER A 156 -1.98 8.78 25.63
C SER A 156 -1.54 9.96 26.47
N ARG A 157 -2.43 10.96 26.62
CA ARG A 157 -2.23 12.02 27.58
C ARG A 157 -2.09 11.26 28.89
N ARG A 158 -0.86 11.16 29.40
CA ARG A 158 -0.64 10.71 30.77
C ARG A 158 -1.58 11.56 31.59
N SER A 159 -2.57 10.91 32.19
CA SER A 159 -3.40 11.49 33.22
C SER A 159 -2.44 12.08 34.24
N THR A 160 -2.31 13.40 34.23
CA THR A 160 -1.69 14.13 35.32
C THR A 160 -2.64 14.00 36.48
N VAL A 161 -2.48 12.94 37.25
CA VAL A 161 -3.03 12.86 38.60
C VAL A 161 -2.35 14.00 39.38
N PRO A 162 -3.10 14.98 39.90
CA PRO A 162 -2.49 16.04 40.70
C PRO A 162 -1.92 15.42 42.00
N PRO A 163 -0.78 15.92 42.50
CA PRO A 163 -0.18 15.37 43.70
C PRO A 163 -1.13 15.55 44.90
N SER A 164 -1.37 14.44 45.61
CA SER A 164 -2.08 14.44 46.88
C SER A 164 -1.40 15.39 47.86
N ARG A 165 -2.17 16.34 48.38
CA ARG A 165 -1.72 17.25 49.43
C ARG A 165 -1.26 16.42 50.64
N GLY A 166 -0.05 16.74 51.10
CA GLY A 166 0.69 16.00 52.11
C GLY A 166 -0.07 15.75 53.40
N ALA A 167 0.11 14.54 53.92
CA ALA A 167 -0.19 14.20 55.30
C ALA A 167 0.68 15.07 56.23
N ILE A 168 -0.01 15.78 57.12
CA ILE A 168 0.56 16.56 58.20
C ILE A 168 1.31 15.60 59.13
N ARG A 169 2.63 15.76 59.22
CA ARG A 169 3.50 15.08 60.15
C ARG A 169 3.36 15.76 61.51
N THR A 170 2.56 15.21 62.42
CA THR A 170 2.57 15.61 63.82
C THR A 170 3.85 15.06 64.47
N SER A 171 4.66 15.95 65.05
CA SER A 171 5.80 15.59 65.89
C SER A 171 5.65 16.30 67.24
N ARG A 172 5.88 15.53 68.31
CA ARG A 172 6.05 15.92 69.74
C ARG A 172 4.76 16.36 70.45
N THR A 173 4.50 15.89 71.66
CA THR A 173 5.41 15.69 72.83
C THR A 173 5.31 14.34 73.51
#